data_AF-A0A1D3TJN0-F1
#
_entry.id   AF-A0A1D3TJN0-F1
#
_cell.length_a   1.000
_cell.length_b   1.000
_cell.length_c   1.000
_cell.angle_alpha   90.00
_cell.angle_beta   90.00
_cell.angle_gamma   90.00
#
_symmetry.space_group_name_H-M   'P 1'
#
loop_
_entity.id
_entity.type
_entity.pdbx_description
1 polymer ?
#
loop_
_entity_poly.entity_id
_entity_poly.type
_entity_poly.pdbx_seq_one_letter_code
_entity_poly.pdbx_strand_id
1 'polypeptide(L)'
;MERQTDGSDEKKGVVELDKKNDRSNVGEIKNKKLYEQNSLHNLVNALPYIDSYDNELEKNAKRMIEEEMELMITKKEVKDYLKDYPWPILTYLNENSVIPNELRRCEKNEKMKKLNFDYYTIEKDNLNDLRNMEEWEKMVKKHQLLLENLHNALINIELMNKYKEVMWSEHMKMFTHIDINLQNSIKMVKDDIDNINKKRKLHQLSYVNDLTTLQNERKEYKRKNTIVLKEIKKLLFENRLMRYKHNLA
;
A
#
# COMPACT_ATOMS: atom_id res chain seq x y z
N MET A 1 26.85 29.46 -65.09
CA MET A 1 25.51 29.85 -64.62
C MET A 1 24.98 28.67 -63.82
N GLU A 2 25.13 28.66 -62.50
CA GLU A 2 24.10 29.14 -61.54
C GLU A 2 22.74 28.43 -61.79
N ARG A 3 22.15 27.63 -60.90
CA ARG A 3 22.02 27.70 -59.43
C ARG A 3 21.75 26.31 -58.81
N GLN A 4 22.21 26.16 -57.57
CA GLN A 4 21.66 25.24 -56.55
C GLN A 4 20.24 25.66 -56.14
N THR A 5 19.41 24.69 -55.75
CA THR A 5 18.58 24.77 -54.52
C THR A 5 18.19 23.37 -54.01
N ASP A 6 18.40 23.20 -52.71
CA ASP A 6 18.05 22.09 -51.81
C ASP A 6 16.55 21.79 -51.64
N GLY A 7 16.28 20.62 -51.01
CA GLY A 7 15.11 20.39 -50.14
C GLY A 7 14.53 18.99 -50.30
N SER A 8 14.95 17.94 -49.56
CA SER A 8 14.61 17.61 -48.16
C SER A 8 13.11 17.39 -47.88
N ASP A 9 12.55 16.28 -48.36
CA ASP A 9 11.25 15.76 -47.90
C ASP A 9 11.46 14.63 -46.87
N GLU A 10 11.73 15.02 -45.63
CA GLU A 10 11.48 14.18 -44.45
C GLU A 10 10.92 15.03 -43.30
N LYS A 11 9.72 14.62 -42.83
CA LYS A 11 9.18 14.78 -41.47
C LYS A 11 8.77 16.18 -41.01
N LYS A 12 7.43 16.36 -40.92
CA LYS A 12 6.61 17.10 -39.92
C LYS A 12 5.16 16.96 -40.43
N GLY A 13 4.18 16.37 -39.75
CA GLY A 13 3.90 16.31 -38.33
C GLY A 13 2.74 17.27 -38.03
N VAL A 14 1.50 16.75 -37.99
CA VAL A 14 0.27 17.28 -37.33
C VAL A 14 -0.69 16.07 -37.33
N VAL A 15 -1.00 15.30 -36.28
CA VAL A 15 -1.38 15.57 -34.88
C VAL A 15 -2.44 16.65 -34.76
N GLU A 16 -3.64 16.33 -35.22
CA GLU A 16 -4.86 16.99 -34.76
C GLU A 16 -6.00 16.00 -34.90
N LEU A 17 -6.51 15.50 -33.78
CA LEU A 17 -7.90 15.07 -33.53
C LEU A 17 -7.92 14.41 -32.15
N ASP A 18 -8.41 15.17 -31.17
CA ASP A 18 -9.30 14.72 -30.08
C ASP A 18 -9.24 15.71 -28.91
N LYS A 19 -9.85 16.87 -29.12
CA LYS A 19 -10.17 17.86 -28.07
C LYS A 19 -11.67 18.12 -28.02
N LYS A 20 -12.49 17.08 -27.93
CA LYS A 20 -13.92 17.21 -27.59
C LYS A 20 -14.45 15.95 -26.89
N ASN A 21 -14.03 15.68 -25.64
CA ASN A 21 -14.83 14.83 -24.74
C ASN A 21 -14.51 14.95 -23.23
N ASP A 22 -14.01 16.11 -22.77
CA ASP A 22 -13.52 16.25 -21.39
C ASP A 22 -14.58 16.59 -20.31
N ARG A 23 -15.88 16.42 -20.57
CA ARG A 23 -16.92 16.77 -19.57
C ARG A 23 -17.88 15.66 -19.16
N SER A 24 -17.86 14.49 -19.81
CA SER A 24 -18.71 13.34 -19.47
C SER A 24 -17.96 12.18 -18.79
N ASN A 25 -16.63 12.16 -18.81
CA ASN A 25 -15.80 11.02 -18.37
C ASN A 25 -15.45 10.96 -16.87
N VAL A 26 -15.79 11.98 -16.08
CA VAL A 26 -15.35 12.04 -14.67
C VAL A 26 -16.01 10.96 -13.79
N GLY A 27 -17.17 10.42 -14.22
CA GLY A 27 -17.89 9.34 -13.52
C GLY A 27 -17.35 7.93 -13.79
N GLU A 28 -16.87 7.64 -15.00
CA GLU A 28 -16.44 6.29 -15.39
C GLU A 28 -15.00 5.95 -14.96
N ILE A 29 -14.16 6.96 -14.72
CA ILE A 29 -12.76 6.76 -14.30
C ILE A 29 -12.67 6.18 -12.88
N LYS A 30 -13.71 6.35 -12.05
CA LYS A 30 -13.71 5.91 -10.64
C LYS A 30 -13.86 4.40 -10.44
N ASN A 31 -14.28 3.64 -11.47
CA ASN A 31 -14.49 2.19 -11.37
C ASN A 31 -13.49 1.34 -12.18
N LYS A 32 -12.56 1.97 -12.91
CA LYS A 32 -11.50 1.22 -13.61
C LYS A 32 -10.42 0.82 -12.62
N LYS A 33 -9.96 -0.43 -12.71
CA LYS A 33 -8.90 -0.91 -11.83
C LYS A 33 -7.61 -0.15 -12.14
N LEU A 34 -6.77 0.09 -11.14
CA LEU A 34 -5.59 0.95 -11.28
C LEU A 34 -4.66 0.50 -12.42
N TYR A 35 -4.55 -0.80 -12.65
CA TYR A 35 -3.74 -1.34 -13.75
C TYR A 35 -4.32 -1.01 -15.14
N GLU A 36 -5.63 -0.84 -15.27
CA GLU A 36 -6.30 -0.53 -16.55
C GLU A 36 -6.07 0.92 -16.98
N GLN A 37 -5.60 1.78 -16.07
CA GLN A 37 -5.20 3.16 -16.39
C GLN A 37 -3.92 3.20 -17.24
N ASN A 38 -3.12 2.13 -17.21
CA ASN A 38 -1.96 2.00 -18.10
C ASN A 38 -2.42 1.53 -19.48
N SER A 39 -2.09 2.29 -20.53
CA SER A 39 -2.43 1.93 -21.92
C SER A 39 -1.86 0.57 -22.34
N LEU A 40 -0.76 0.14 -21.72
CA LEU A 40 -0.06 -1.10 -22.04
C LEU A 40 -0.32 -2.24 -21.04
N HIS A 41 -1.38 -2.15 -20.23
CA HIS A 41 -1.65 -3.15 -19.18
C HIS A 41 -1.79 -4.58 -19.72
N ASN A 42 -2.33 -4.75 -20.93
CA ASN A 42 -2.50 -6.05 -21.58
C ASN A 42 -1.18 -6.76 -21.93
N LEU A 43 -0.07 -6.03 -21.97
CA LEU A 43 1.26 -6.59 -22.25
C LEU A 43 1.99 -7.01 -20.96
N VAL A 44 1.47 -6.62 -19.80
CA VAL A 44 2.11 -6.93 -18.51
C VAL A 44 1.63 -8.30 -18.06
N ASN A 45 2.49 -9.31 -18.23
CA ASN A 45 2.26 -10.64 -17.69
C ASN A 45 3.51 -11.13 -16.94
N ALA A 46 3.29 -11.69 -15.74
CA ALA A 46 4.30 -12.39 -14.96
C ALA A 46 3.64 -13.63 -14.36
N LEU A 47 4.37 -14.75 -14.31
CA LEU A 47 3.81 -16.05 -13.92
C LEU A 47 4.45 -16.60 -12.62
N PRO A 48 4.14 -16.03 -11.43
CA PRO A 48 4.79 -16.39 -10.17
C PRO A 48 4.80 -17.87 -9.77
N TYR A 49 3.79 -18.67 -10.14
CA TYR A 49 3.74 -20.10 -9.77
C TYR A 49 4.56 -20.99 -10.70
N ILE A 50 5.06 -20.46 -11.81
CA ILE A 50 5.75 -21.19 -12.88
C ILE A 50 7.19 -20.72 -12.98
N ASP A 51 7.41 -19.41 -12.94
CA ASP A 51 8.72 -18.81 -13.05
C ASP A 51 9.54 -19.13 -11.79
N SER A 52 10.67 -19.81 -11.98
CA SER A 52 11.61 -20.10 -10.89
C SER A 52 12.23 -18.80 -10.40
N TYR A 53 12.12 -18.55 -9.10
CA TYR A 53 12.74 -17.39 -8.47
C TYR A 53 14.19 -17.69 -8.13
N ASP A 54 15.12 -16.96 -8.74
CA ASP A 54 16.52 -16.96 -8.34
C ASP A 54 16.85 -15.63 -7.63
N ASN A 55 17.54 -15.72 -6.49
CA ASN A 55 17.93 -14.57 -5.68
C ASN A 55 18.91 -13.65 -6.45
N GLU A 56 19.68 -14.20 -7.38
CA GLU A 56 20.54 -13.40 -8.27
C GLU A 56 19.74 -12.56 -9.26
N LEU A 57 18.65 -13.11 -9.80
CA LEU A 57 17.77 -12.43 -10.74
C LEU A 57 17.03 -11.26 -10.06
N GLU A 58 16.60 -11.46 -8.80
CA GLU A 58 16.01 -10.39 -7.97
C GLU A 58 16.98 -9.22 -7.78
N LYS A 59 18.22 -9.51 -7.38
CA LYS A 59 19.23 -8.47 -7.16
C LYS A 59 19.53 -7.69 -8.44
N ASN A 60 19.66 -8.40 -9.57
CA ASN A 60 19.87 -7.76 -10.86
C ASN A 60 18.67 -6.90 -11.27
N ALA A 61 17.44 -7.37 -11.05
CA ALA A 61 16.23 -6.60 -11.31
C ALA A 61 16.16 -5.33 -10.44
N LYS A 62 16.46 -5.44 -9.14
CA LYS A 62 16.50 -4.28 -8.24
C LYS A 62 17.53 -3.24 -8.68
N ARG A 63 18.73 -3.67 -9.06
CA ARG A 63 19.77 -2.78 -9.58
C ARG A 63 19.30 -2.03 -10.84
N MET A 64 18.68 -2.72 -11.80
CA MET A 64 18.13 -2.08 -13.00
C MET A 64 17.01 -1.10 -12.68
N ILE A 65 16.16 -1.41 -11.69
CA ILE A 65 15.11 -0.50 -11.22
C ILE A 65 15.73 0.76 -10.61
N GLU A 66 16.77 0.63 -9.79
CA GLU A 66 17.48 1.75 -9.19
C GLU A 66 18.13 2.65 -10.26
N GLU A 67 18.81 2.05 -11.25
CA GLU A 67 19.38 2.77 -12.39
C GLU A 67 18.30 3.57 -13.16
N GLU A 68 17.13 2.97 -13.43
CA GLU A 68 16.00 3.67 -14.07
C GLU A 68 15.40 4.76 -13.17
N MET A 69 15.32 4.55 -11.86
CA MET A 69 14.85 5.56 -10.90
C MET A 69 15.78 6.78 -10.90
N GLU A 70 17.10 6.58 -10.92
CA GLU A 70 18.08 7.67 -11.05
C GLU A 70 17.90 8.44 -12.37
N LEU A 71 17.69 7.72 -13.47
CA LEU A 71 17.40 8.32 -14.77
C LEU A 71 16.10 9.14 -14.77
N MET A 72 15.04 8.67 -14.10
CA MET A 72 13.79 9.43 -13.99
C MET A 72 13.93 10.70 -13.16
N ILE A 73 14.72 10.65 -12.08
CA ILE A 73 15.01 11.82 -11.24
C ILE A 73 15.80 12.87 -12.04
N THR A 74 16.83 12.45 -12.77
CA THR A 74 17.64 13.36 -13.60
C THR A 74 16.84 13.99 -14.74
N LYS A 75 15.94 13.22 -15.38
CA LYS A 75 15.02 13.70 -16.42
C LYS A 75 13.82 14.49 -15.89
N LYS A 76 13.62 14.54 -14.56
CA LYS A 76 12.45 15.15 -13.89
C LYS A 76 11.09 14.61 -14.39
N GLU A 77 11.05 13.34 -14.78
CA GLU A 77 9.82 12.65 -15.21
C GLU A 77 9.12 11.92 -14.04
N VAL A 78 9.47 12.27 -12.80
CA VAL A 78 8.91 11.64 -11.60
C VAL A 78 7.45 12.02 -11.45
N LYS A 79 6.56 11.04 -11.66
CA LYS A 79 5.14 11.18 -11.37
C LYS A 79 4.96 11.25 -9.86
N ASP A 80 4.28 12.30 -9.40
CA ASP A 80 3.95 12.46 -8.00
C ASP A 80 2.66 11.71 -7.71
N TYR A 81 2.82 10.46 -7.27
CA TYR A 81 1.69 9.58 -6.94
C TYR A 81 0.89 10.06 -5.73
N LEU A 82 1.38 11.02 -4.93
CA LEU A 82 0.68 11.52 -3.75
C LEU A 82 -0.29 12.66 -4.06
N LYS A 83 -0.20 13.30 -5.24
CA LYS A 83 -1.10 14.41 -5.63
C LYS A 83 -2.56 14.00 -5.72
N ASP A 84 -2.81 12.75 -6.14
CA ASP A 84 -4.16 12.26 -6.39
C ASP A 84 -4.86 11.77 -5.11
N TYR A 85 -4.11 11.62 -4.01
CA TYR A 85 -4.66 11.13 -2.75
C TYR A 85 -4.96 12.29 -1.80
N PRO A 86 -6.16 12.32 -1.19
CA PRO A 86 -6.44 13.28 -0.13
C PRO A 86 -5.49 13.02 1.05
N TRP A 87 -5.06 14.11 1.68
CA TRP A 87 -4.27 14.01 2.90
C TRP A 87 -5.05 13.22 3.96
N PRO A 88 -4.40 12.28 4.67
CA PRO A 88 -5.09 11.50 5.68
C PRO A 88 -5.66 12.42 6.76
N ILE A 89 -6.92 12.20 7.13
CA ILE A 89 -7.59 12.95 8.19
C ILE A 89 -6.92 12.55 9.51
N LEU A 90 -6.01 13.38 10.00
CA LEU A 90 -5.39 13.20 11.30
C LEU A 90 -6.35 13.72 12.36
N THR A 91 -7.14 12.83 12.97
CA THR A 91 -8.11 13.14 14.03
C THR A 91 -7.54 14.02 15.15
N TYR A 92 -6.23 13.88 15.41
CA TYR A 92 -5.53 14.59 16.47
C TYR A 92 -4.77 15.86 16.02
N LEU A 93 -4.75 16.18 14.72
CA LEU A 93 -4.17 17.42 14.20
C LEU A 93 -5.25 18.49 13.93
N ASN A 94 -6.49 18.24 14.37
CA ASN A 94 -7.51 19.27 14.35
C ASN A 94 -7.13 20.40 15.30
N GLU A 95 -7.46 21.66 14.95
CA GLU A 95 -7.08 22.86 15.73
C GLU A 95 -7.53 22.81 17.20
N ASN A 96 -8.60 22.07 17.49
CA ASN A 96 -9.19 21.85 18.83
C ASN A 96 -8.66 20.58 19.54
N SER A 97 -7.69 19.89 18.98
CA SER A 97 -7.10 18.69 19.59
C SER A 97 -6.12 19.05 20.72
N VAL A 98 -5.85 18.07 21.56
CA VAL A 98 -4.86 18.15 22.64
C VAL A 98 -3.47 18.45 22.08
N ILE A 99 -3.11 17.91 20.91
CA ILE A 99 -1.76 18.00 20.35
C ILE A 99 -1.34 19.45 20.02
N PRO A 100 -2.10 20.25 19.23
CA PRO A 100 -1.74 21.65 19.02
C PRO A 100 -1.67 22.48 20.31
N ASN A 101 -2.52 22.19 21.29
CA ASN A 101 -2.50 22.90 22.57
C ASN A 101 -1.26 22.56 23.40
N GLU A 102 -0.85 21.29 23.43
CA GLU A 102 0.38 20.83 24.05
C GLU A 102 1.61 21.40 23.35
N LEU A 103 1.60 21.47 22.01
CA LEU A 103 2.67 22.06 21.23
C LEU A 103 2.85 23.56 21.57
N ARG A 104 1.74 24.32 21.63
CA ARG A 104 1.75 25.73 22.06
C ARG A 104 2.23 25.89 23.51
N ARG A 105 1.93 24.95 24.41
CA ARG A 105 2.44 24.97 25.79
C ARG A 105 3.95 24.73 25.84
N CYS A 106 4.44 23.77 25.06
CA CYS A 106 5.86 23.47 24.92
C CYS A 106 6.63 24.65 24.32
N GLU A 107 6.08 25.33 23.31
CA GLU A 107 6.65 26.57 22.75
C GLU A 107 6.78 27.67 23.82
N LYS A 108 5.82 27.75 24.74
CA LYS A 108 5.84 28.68 25.88
C LYS A 108 6.76 28.25 27.03
N ASN A 109 7.43 27.10 26.94
CA ASN A 109 8.24 26.50 28.02
C ASN A 109 7.49 26.33 29.36
N GLU A 110 6.16 26.23 29.32
CA GLU A 110 5.35 26.01 30.51
C GLU A 110 5.38 24.53 30.90
N LYS A 111 5.83 24.24 32.12
CA LYS A 111 5.79 22.87 32.67
C LYS A 111 4.33 22.43 32.84
N MET A 112 4.04 21.17 32.50
CA MET A 112 2.71 20.59 32.69
C MET A 112 2.29 20.70 34.16
N LYS A 113 1.06 21.17 34.41
CA LYS A 113 0.49 21.20 35.77
C LYS A 113 0.34 19.76 36.25
N LYS A 114 0.95 19.45 37.41
CA LYS A 114 0.73 18.16 38.08
C LYS A 114 -0.73 18.08 38.53
N LEU A 115 -1.32 16.90 38.43
CA LEU A 115 -2.65 16.65 38.98
C LEU A 115 -2.59 16.79 40.50
N ASN A 116 -3.42 17.66 41.06
CA ASN A 116 -3.49 17.88 42.51
C ASN A 116 -4.40 16.81 43.13
N PHE A 117 -3.83 15.94 43.96
CA PHE A 117 -4.56 14.92 44.74
C PHE A 117 -4.72 15.32 46.21
N ASP A 118 -4.19 16.48 46.62
CA ASP A 118 -4.15 16.97 48.01
C ASP A 118 -5.56 17.19 48.59
N TYR A 119 -6.55 17.36 47.72
CA TYR A 119 -7.96 17.47 48.10
C TYR A 119 -8.55 16.16 48.64
N TYR A 120 -8.01 15.01 48.23
CA TYR A 120 -8.53 13.68 48.61
C TYR A 120 -7.72 13.01 49.73
N THR A 121 -6.50 13.46 49.98
CA THR A 121 -5.67 12.93 51.06
C THR A 121 -6.03 13.61 52.38
N ILE A 122 -6.55 12.83 53.33
CA ILE A 122 -6.55 13.18 54.75
C ILE A 122 -5.18 12.77 55.29
N GLU A 123 -4.15 13.55 55.00
CA GLU A 123 -3.03 13.53 55.95
C GLU A 123 -3.58 14.10 57.25
N LYS A 124 -3.09 13.59 58.39
CA LYS A 124 -3.49 14.08 59.71
C LYS A 124 -3.05 15.55 59.81
N ASP A 125 -3.87 16.46 59.28
CA ASP A 125 -3.67 17.88 59.42
C ASP A 125 -3.58 18.13 60.92
N ASN A 126 -2.37 18.46 61.38
CA ASN A 126 -2.11 18.69 62.79
C ASN A 126 -3.01 19.85 63.22
N LEU A 127 -4.13 19.51 63.85
CA LEU A 127 -5.12 20.45 64.39
C LEU A 127 -4.52 21.52 65.32
N ASN A 128 -3.26 21.32 65.74
CA ASN A 128 -2.49 22.24 66.57
C ASN A 128 -1.99 23.51 65.84
N ASP A 129 -1.95 23.55 64.50
CA ASP A 129 -1.41 24.70 63.75
C ASP A 129 -2.49 25.66 63.17
N LEU A 130 -3.77 25.28 63.24
CA LEU A 130 -4.88 26.07 62.67
C LEU A 130 -5.34 27.16 63.66
N ARG A 131 -4.61 28.27 63.75
CA ARG A 131 -4.98 29.43 64.59
C ARG A 131 -5.96 30.40 63.92
N ASN A 132 -6.24 30.25 62.62
CA ASN A 132 -7.08 31.17 61.84
C ASN A 132 -8.50 30.61 61.60
N MET A 133 -9.53 31.42 61.82
CA MET A 133 -10.94 31.02 61.68
C MET A 133 -11.32 30.65 60.24
N GLU A 134 -10.76 31.34 59.24
CA GLU A 134 -11.03 31.07 57.82
C GLU A 134 -10.44 29.74 57.33
N GLU A 135 -9.30 29.32 57.89
CA GLU A 135 -8.65 28.05 57.55
C GLU A 135 -9.43 26.87 58.15
N TRP A 136 -10.02 27.06 59.33
CA TRP A 136 -10.91 26.09 59.95
C TRP A 136 -12.19 25.87 59.15
N GLU A 137 -12.82 26.95 58.65
CA GLU A 137 -14.02 26.83 57.80
C GLU A 137 -13.72 26.09 56.49
N LYS A 138 -12.57 26.36 55.85
CA LYS A 138 -12.11 25.65 54.64
C LYS A 138 -11.85 24.17 54.93
N MET A 139 -11.24 23.85 56.07
CA MET A 139 -10.98 22.47 56.50
C MET A 139 -12.28 21.71 56.75
N VAL A 140 -13.25 22.32 57.44
CA VAL A 140 -14.58 21.72 57.68
C VAL A 140 -15.29 21.43 56.36
N LYS A 141 -15.29 22.38 55.41
CA LYS A 141 -15.86 22.18 54.07
C LYS A 141 -15.15 21.05 53.31
N LYS A 142 -13.82 20.94 53.39
CA LYS A 142 -13.05 19.85 52.79
C LYS A 142 -13.46 18.49 53.37
N HIS A 143 -13.59 18.39 54.69
CA HIS A 143 -13.99 17.15 55.35
C HIS A 143 -15.43 16.76 55.02
N GLN A 144 -16.35 17.73 54.97
CA GLN A 144 -17.72 17.48 54.54
C GLN A 144 -17.76 16.93 53.11
N LEU A 145 -17.06 17.57 52.17
CA LEU A 145 -16.97 17.10 50.78
C LEU A 145 -16.43 15.67 50.70
N LEU A 146 -15.41 15.36 51.50
CA LEU A 146 -14.80 14.04 51.50
C LEU A 146 -15.73 12.98 52.12
N LEU A 147 -16.46 13.31 53.17
CA LEU A 147 -17.46 12.43 53.76
C LEU A 147 -18.55 12.07 52.75
N GLU A 148 -19.06 13.05 52.01
CA GLU A 148 -20.03 12.83 50.93
C GLU A 148 -19.45 11.94 49.83
N ASN A 149 -18.20 12.19 49.41
CA ASN A 149 -17.53 11.36 48.42
C ASN A 149 -17.32 9.92 48.91
N LEU A 150 -16.95 9.72 50.17
CA LEU A 150 -16.79 8.39 50.77
C LEU A 150 -18.14 7.68 50.89
N HIS A 151 -19.20 8.39 51.25
CA HIS A 151 -20.55 7.85 51.28
C HIS A 151 -21.00 7.39 49.89
N ASN A 152 -20.79 8.22 48.87
CA ASN A 152 -21.06 7.86 47.47
C ASN A 152 -20.21 6.66 47.02
N ALA A 153 -18.93 6.61 47.40
CA ALA A 153 -18.06 5.49 47.10
C ALA A 153 -18.55 4.19 47.76
N LEU A 154 -19.05 4.26 49.00
CA LEU A 154 -19.63 3.12 49.69
C LEU A 154 -20.86 2.60 48.94
N ILE A 155 -21.79 3.48 48.57
CA ILE A 155 -22.98 3.11 47.78
C ILE A 155 -22.56 2.47 46.45
N ASN A 156 -21.57 3.04 45.77
CA ASN A 156 -21.06 2.49 44.51
C ASN A 156 -20.44 1.10 44.70
N ILE A 157 -19.72 0.87 45.80
CA ILE A 157 -19.15 -0.44 46.13
C ILE A 157 -20.23 -1.45 46.48
N GLU A 158 -21.28 -1.04 47.20
CA GLU A 158 -22.44 -1.91 47.50
C GLU A 158 -23.17 -2.32 46.22
N LEU A 159 -23.44 -1.36 45.33
CA LEU A 159 -24.00 -1.63 44.01
C LEU A 159 -23.11 -2.56 43.19
N MET A 160 -21.81 -2.29 43.15
CA MET A 160 -20.85 -3.15 42.47
C MET A 160 -20.85 -4.55 43.07
N ASN A 161 -20.81 -4.72 44.39
CA ASN A 161 -20.81 -6.03 45.02
C ASN A 161 -22.07 -6.83 44.72
N LYS A 162 -23.22 -6.15 44.58
CA LYS A 162 -24.49 -6.79 44.22
C LYS A 162 -24.53 -7.26 42.76
N TYR A 163 -24.00 -6.49 41.82
CA TYR A 163 -24.17 -6.76 40.38
C TYR A 163 -22.90 -7.23 39.65
N LYS A 164 -21.72 -7.17 40.27
CA LYS A 164 -20.43 -7.45 39.62
C LYS A 164 -20.38 -8.83 38.96
N GLU A 165 -20.86 -9.87 39.64
CA GLU A 165 -20.72 -11.23 39.13
C GLU A 165 -21.58 -11.45 37.89
N VAL A 166 -22.83 -11.02 37.94
CA VAL A 166 -23.77 -11.12 36.81
C VAL A 166 -23.26 -10.31 35.63
N MET A 167 -22.91 -9.03 35.84
CA MET A 167 -22.44 -8.15 34.78
C MET A 167 -21.11 -8.62 34.17
N TRP A 168 -20.15 -9.08 34.99
CA TRP A 168 -18.90 -9.62 34.48
C TRP A 168 -19.10 -10.90 33.68
N SER A 169 -20.00 -11.78 34.12
CA SER A 169 -20.30 -13.01 33.38
C SER A 169 -20.93 -12.71 32.02
N GLU A 170 -21.81 -11.71 31.93
CA GLU A 170 -22.43 -11.29 30.68
C GLU A 170 -21.42 -10.59 29.76
N HIS A 171 -20.61 -9.69 30.30
CA HIS A 171 -19.54 -9.04 29.55
C HIS A 171 -18.55 -10.07 28.99
N MET A 172 -18.20 -11.10 29.77
CA MET A 172 -17.33 -12.18 29.29
C MET A 172 -17.97 -12.96 28.15
N LYS A 173 -19.27 -13.26 28.20
CA LYS A 173 -20.01 -13.90 27.09
C LYS A 173 -20.03 -13.04 25.83
N MET A 174 -20.20 -11.72 25.98
CA MET A 174 -20.10 -10.80 24.84
C MET A 174 -18.70 -10.78 24.25
N PHE A 175 -17.67 -10.76 25.10
CA PHE A 175 -16.28 -10.79 24.66
C PHE A 175 -15.93 -12.08 23.90
N THR A 176 -16.37 -13.25 24.40
CA THR A 176 -16.16 -14.52 23.70
C THR A 176 -16.90 -14.57 22.37
N HIS A 177 -18.11 -14.00 22.28
CA HIS A 177 -18.83 -13.90 21.01
C HIS A 177 -18.10 -13.01 20.00
N ILE A 178 -17.57 -11.86 20.44
CA ILE A 178 -16.76 -10.97 19.60
C ILE A 178 -15.50 -11.70 19.12
N ASP A 179 -14.80 -12.42 20.00
CA ASP A 179 -13.61 -13.17 19.63
C ASP A 179 -13.93 -14.24 18.56
N ILE A 180 -15.00 -15.02 18.75
CA ILE A 180 -15.46 -16.01 17.77
C ILE A 180 -15.78 -15.33 16.42
N ASN A 181 -16.47 -14.19 16.42
CA ASN A 181 -16.79 -13.47 15.19
C ASN A 181 -15.53 -12.95 14.47
N LEU A 182 -14.53 -12.47 15.21
CA LEU A 182 -13.25 -12.04 14.65
C LEU A 182 -12.47 -13.22 14.08
N GLN A 183 -12.41 -14.35 14.79
CA GLN A 183 -11.77 -15.58 14.28
C GLN A 183 -12.45 -16.09 13.01
N ASN A 184 -13.79 -16.07 12.97
CA ASN A 184 -14.54 -16.41 11.77
C ASN A 184 -14.25 -15.47 10.61
N SER A 185 -14.15 -14.16 10.87
CA SER A 185 -13.80 -13.17 9.85
C SER A 185 -12.40 -13.40 9.29
N ILE A 186 -11.42 -13.71 10.16
CA ILE A 186 -10.06 -14.07 9.75
C ILE A 186 -10.08 -15.34 8.89
N LYS A 187 -10.84 -16.36 9.29
CA LYS A 187 -10.96 -17.61 8.55
C LYS A 187 -11.56 -17.37 7.17
N MET A 188 -12.64 -16.60 7.08
CA MET A 188 -13.27 -16.26 5.79
C MET A 188 -12.28 -15.57 4.85
N VAL A 189 -11.56 -14.56 5.34
CA VAL A 189 -10.54 -13.86 4.52
C VAL A 189 -9.43 -14.80 4.07
N LYS A 190 -8.98 -15.72 4.94
CA LYS A 190 -7.98 -16.74 4.56
C LYS A 190 -8.52 -17.69 3.49
N ASP A 191 -9.75 -18.17 3.64
CA ASP A 191 -10.39 -19.06 2.66
C ASP A 191 -10.55 -18.35 1.30
N ASP A 192 -10.88 -17.05 1.30
CA ASP A 192 -10.95 -16.22 0.10
C ASP A 192 -9.58 -16.04 -0.56
N ILE A 193 -8.52 -15.77 0.22
CA ILE A 193 -7.15 -15.69 -0.26
C ILE A 193 -6.73 -17.02 -0.90
N ASP A 194 -7.01 -18.14 -0.24
CA ASP A 194 -6.67 -19.46 -0.74
C ASP A 194 -7.44 -19.81 -2.01
N ASN A 195 -8.72 -19.45 -2.10
CA ASN A 195 -9.52 -19.62 -3.30
C ASN A 195 -8.95 -18.82 -4.48
N ILE A 196 -8.57 -17.56 -4.25
CA ILE A 196 -7.92 -16.71 -5.26
C ILE A 196 -6.58 -17.33 -5.70
N ASN A 197 -5.75 -17.79 -4.76
CA ASN A 197 -4.46 -18.41 -5.05
C ASN A 197 -4.63 -19.72 -5.85
N LYS A 198 -5.61 -20.56 -5.50
CA LYS A 198 -5.96 -21.77 -6.25
C LYS A 198 -6.38 -21.43 -7.69
N LYS A 199 -7.28 -20.44 -7.86
CA LYS A 199 -7.71 -19.96 -9.19
C LYS A 199 -6.53 -19.46 -10.01
N ARG A 200 -5.64 -18.64 -9.42
CA ARG A 200 -4.42 -18.15 -10.08
C ARG A 200 -3.50 -19.28 -10.50
N LYS A 201 -3.27 -20.27 -9.62
CA LYS A 201 -2.42 -21.42 -9.93
C LYS A 201 -2.97 -22.25 -11.08
N LEU A 202 -4.27 -22.55 -11.09
CA LEU A 202 -4.91 -23.30 -12.17
C LEU A 202 -4.86 -22.55 -13.50
N HIS A 203 -5.18 -21.26 -13.48
CA HIS A 203 -5.09 -20.39 -14.65
C HIS A 203 -3.67 -20.35 -15.21
N GLN A 204 -2.66 -20.19 -14.36
CA GLN A 204 -1.27 -20.21 -14.78
C GLN A 204 -0.88 -21.56 -15.39
N LEU A 205 -1.24 -22.67 -14.74
CA LEU A 205 -0.92 -24.02 -15.22
C LEU A 205 -1.50 -24.32 -16.61
N SER A 206 -2.72 -23.82 -16.93
CA SER A 206 -3.26 -23.99 -18.27
C SER A 206 -2.42 -23.30 -19.34
N TYR A 207 -1.92 -22.09 -19.07
CA TYR A 207 -1.03 -21.38 -20.01
C TYR A 207 0.35 -22.01 -20.16
N VAL A 208 0.84 -22.77 -19.17
CA VAL A 208 2.13 -23.48 -19.31
C VAL A 208 2.08 -24.46 -20.45
N ASN A 209 1.01 -25.25 -20.53
CA ASN A 209 0.87 -26.24 -21.59
C ASN A 209 0.93 -25.56 -22.96
N ASP A 210 0.15 -24.50 -23.15
CA ASP A 210 0.13 -23.72 -24.38
C ASP A 210 1.47 -23.04 -24.68
N LEU A 211 2.18 -22.53 -23.67
CA LEU A 211 3.48 -21.90 -23.85
C LEU A 211 4.54 -22.94 -24.26
N THR A 212 4.52 -24.13 -23.65
CA THR A 212 5.47 -25.20 -23.97
C THR A 212 5.26 -25.75 -25.37
N THR A 213 4.01 -25.90 -25.83
CA THR A 213 3.71 -26.31 -27.20
C THR A 213 4.21 -25.27 -28.21
N LEU A 214 3.88 -23.98 -28.01
CA LEU A 214 4.36 -22.88 -28.85
C LEU A 214 5.90 -22.77 -28.84
N GLN A 215 6.55 -22.99 -27.69
CA GLN A 215 8.00 -22.97 -27.61
C GLN A 215 8.63 -24.13 -28.38
N ASN A 216 8.03 -25.32 -28.34
CA ASN A 216 8.48 -26.48 -29.10
C ASN A 216 8.28 -26.25 -30.61
N GLU A 217 7.13 -25.74 -31.02
CA GLU A 217 6.88 -25.35 -32.41
C GLU A 217 7.91 -24.32 -32.90
N ARG A 218 8.18 -23.27 -32.10
CA ARG A 218 9.21 -22.28 -32.43
C ARG A 218 10.60 -22.90 -32.59
N LYS A 219 10.99 -23.83 -31.70
CA LYS A 219 12.26 -24.56 -31.81
C LYS A 219 12.32 -25.41 -33.08
N GLU A 220 11.23 -26.09 -33.40
CA GLU A 220 11.11 -26.90 -34.63
C GLU A 220 11.22 -26.04 -35.88
N TYR A 221 10.51 -24.91 -35.97
CA TYR A 221 10.63 -23.98 -37.10
C TYR A 221 12.06 -23.44 -37.23
N LYS A 222 12.70 -23.07 -36.10
CA LYS A 222 14.09 -22.62 -36.12
C LYS A 222 15.03 -23.71 -36.64
N ARG A 223 14.83 -24.97 -36.21
CA ARG A 223 15.62 -26.12 -36.68
C ARG A 223 15.39 -26.40 -38.17
N LYS A 224 14.14 -26.39 -38.64
CA LYS A 224 13.83 -26.56 -40.07
C LYS A 224 14.48 -25.47 -40.90
N ASN A 225 14.40 -24.21 -40.46
CA ASN A 225 15.01 -23.09 -41.16
C ASN A 225 16.54 -23.20 -41.22
N THR A 226 17.21 -23.62 -40.12
CA THR A 226 18.67 -23.83 -40.15
C THR A 226 19.09 -24.95 -41.09
N ILE A 227 18.32 -26.05 -41.18
CA ILE A 227 18.57 -27.15 -42.13
C ILE A 227 18.42 -26.65 -43.57
N VAL A 228 17.34 -25.95 -43.89
CA VAL A 228 17.09 -25.38 -45.23
C VAL A 228 18.22 -24.42 -45.64
N LEU A 229 18.62 -23.51 -44.75
CA LEU A 229 19.73 -22.59 -45.02
C LEU A 229 21.06 -23.31 -45.25
N LYS A 230 21.30 -24.43 -44.54
CA LYS A 230 22.51 -25.24 -44.74
C LYS A 230 22.51 -25.93 -46.10
N GLU A 231 21.37 -26.47 -46.53
CA GLU A 231 21.26 -27.14 -47.82
C GLU A 231 21.34 -26.14 -48.98
N ILE A 232 20.71 -24.97 -48.88
CA ILE A 232 20.85 -23.89 -49.86
C ILE A 232 22.33 -23.49 -50.01
N LYS A 233 23.08 -23.37 -48.91
CA LYS A 233 24.53 -23.09 -48.98
C LYS A 233 25.30 -24.18 -49.70
N LYS A 234 24.97 -25.46 -49.48
CA LYS A 234 25.59 -26.60 -50.15
C LYS A 234 25.30 -26.59 -51.66
N LEU A 235 24.03 -26.42 -52.04
CA LEU A 235 23.62 -26.34 -53.45
C LEU A 235 24.23 -25.14 -54.17
N LEU A 236 24.39 -23.98 -53.50
CA LEU A 236 25.08 -22.82 -54.07
C LEU A 236 26.57 -23.11 -54.32
N PHE A 237 27.24 -23.82 -53.41
CA PHE A 237 28.62 -24.22 -53.59
C PHE A 237 28.77 -25.20 -54.76
N GLU A 238 27.91 -26.22 -54.84
CA GLU A 238 27.89 -27.16 -55.96
C GLU A 238 27.60 -26.46 -57.29
N ASN A 239 26.60 -25.57 -57.36
CA ASN A 239 26.32 -24.77 -58.56
C ASN A 239 27.53 -23.94 -58.99
N ARG A 240 28.23 -23.32 -58.02
CA ARG A 240 29.43 -22.53 -58.30
C ARG A 240 30.53 -23.43 -58.89
N LEU A 241 30.74 -24.61 -58.31
CA LEU A 241 31.72 -25.59 -58.80
C LEU A 241 31.37 -26.07 -60.22
N MET A 242 30.09 -26.36 -60.48
CA MET A 242 29.62 -26.79 -61.80
C MET A 242 29.80 -25.69 -62.86
N ARG A 243 29.53 -24.43 -62.52
CA ARG A 243 29.81 -23.28 -63.39
C ARG A 243 31.29 -23.14 -63.71
N TYR A 244 32.18 -23.31 -62.72
CA TYR A 244 33.62 -23.32 -62.97
C TYR A 244 34.04 -24.46 -63.90
N LYS A 245 33.53 -25.68 -63.69
CA LYS A 245 33.81 -26.83 -64.57
C LYS A 245 33.31 -26.60 -66.00
N HIS A 246 32.12 -26.04 -66.16
CA HIS A 246 31.57 -25.73 -67.49
C HIS A 246 32.38 -24.66 -68.22
N ASN A 247 32.89 -23.64 -67.51
CA ASN A 247 33.72 -22.60 -68.13
C ASN A 247 35.16 -23.06 -68.43
N LEU A 248 35.60 -24.21 -67.92
CA LEU A 248 36.91 -24.81 -68.17
C LEU A 248 36.90 -25.87 -69.29
N ALA A 249 35.71 -26.34 -69.69
CA ALA A 249 35.51 -27.27 -70.79
C ALA A 249 35.13 -26.51 -72.07
#